data_AF-A0A5E7M8E2-F1
#
_entry.id   AF-A0A5E7M8E2-F1
#
_cell.length_a   1.000
_cell.length_b   1.000
_cell.length_c   1.000
_cell.angle_alpha   90.00
_cell.angle_beta   90.00
_cell.angle_gamma   90.00
#
_symmetry.space_group_name_H-M   'P 1'
#
loop_
_entity.id
_entity.type
_entity.pdbx_description
1 polymer ?
#
loop_
_entity_poly.entity_id
_entity_poly.type
_entity_poly.pdbx_seq_one_letter_code
_entity_poly.pdbx_strand_id
1 'polypeptide(L)' 'MGVYPKEPMLPGMNKNADGSITLYIQREPPCKEYQAIWLPAPDGAIYHVMRLSWPKKHAPSILPAGFGTWSPPGIVQIQ' A
#
# COMPACT_ATOMS: atom_id res chain seq x y z
N MET A 1 11.39 16.17 -0.21
CA MET A 1 10.43 15.11 -0.59
C MET A 1 10.80 13.87 0.22
N GLY A 2 10.07 13.57 1.30
CA GLY A 2 10.34 12.40 2.13
C GLY A 2 9.78 11.13 1.47
N VAL A 3 10.50 10.01 1.60
CA VAL A 3 10.01 8.69 1.17
C VAL A 3 9.63 7.89 2.41
N TYR A 4 8.38 7.45 2.49
CA TYR A 4 7.86 6.71 3.64
C TYR A 4 7.46 5.29 3.22
N PRO A 5 8.37 4.30 3.36
CA PRO A 5 8.08 2.93 2.97
C PRO A 5 7.19 2.22 4.00
N LYS A 6 6.30 1.36 3.51
CA LYS A 6 5.59 0.36 4.32
C LYS A 6 5.66 -0.99 3.64
N GLU A 7 6.06 -2.01 4.39
CA GLU A 7 6.30 -3.35 3.86
C GLU A 7 5.40 -4.36 4.56
N PRO A 8 4.76 -5.26 3.81
CA PRO A 8 3.80 -6.22 4.37
C PRO A 8 4.38 -7.34 5.22
N MET A 9 5.71 -7.40 5.28
CA MET A 9 6.45 -8.40 6.04
C MET A 9 6.94 -7.87 7.38
N LEU A 10 6.73 -6.58 7.68
CA LEU A 10 7.14 -6.00 8.95
C LEU A 10 6.25 -6.52 10.11
N PRO A 11 6.85 -6.91 11.25
CA PRO A 11 6.11 -7.27 12.44
C PRO A 11 5.16 -6.13 12.85
N GLY A 12 3.89 -6.46 13.11
CA GLY A 12 2.91 -5.50 13.59
C GLY A 12 2.02 -4.85 12.52
N MET A 13 2.08 -5.31 11.27
CA MET A 13 1.12 -4.83 10.26
C MET A 13 -0.20 -5.60 10.33
N ASN A 14 -1.30 -4.88 10.51
CA ASN A 14 -2.63 -5.46 10.62
C ASN A 14 -3.14 -5.88 9.24
N LYS A 15 -3.44 -7.17 9.09
CA LYS A 15 -4.11 -7.71 7.91
C LYS A 15 -5.59 -7.86 8.19
N ASN A 16 -6.40 -7.64 7.16
CA ASN A 16 -7.82 -7.91 7.19
C ASN A 16 -8.07 -9.44 7.19
N ALA A 17 -9.30 -9.87 7.49
CA ALA A 17 -9.67 -11.28 7.56
C ALA A 17 -9.46 -12.04 6.23
N ASP A 18 -9.53 -11.33 5.10
CA ASP A 18 -9.27 -11.86 3.75
C ASP A 18 -7.77 -11.85 3.38
N GLY A 19 -6.89 -11.44 4.30
CA GLY A 19 -5.45 -11.34 4.11
C GLY A 19 -4.98 -10.06 3.41
N SER A 20 -5.89 -9.16 3.01
CA SER A 20 -5.56 -7.85 2.46
C SER A 20 -5.02 -6.90 3.54
N ILE A 21 -4.51 -5.75 3.11
CA ILE A 21 -4.00 -4.69 3.99
C ILE A 21 -4.65 -3.38 3.55
N THR A 22 -5.11 -2.61 4.51
CA THR A 22 -5.54 -1.22 4.31
C THR A 22 -4.40 -0.29 4.72
N LEU A 23 -4.09 0.73 3.92
CA LEU A 23 -3.14 1.78 4.27
C LEU A 23 -3.83 3.15 4.27
N TYR A 24 -3.71 3.89 5.36
CA TYR A 24 -4.16 5.28 5.46
C TYR A 24 -3.02 6.21 5.08
N ILE A 25 -3.31 7.16 4.19
CA ILE A 25 -2.35 8.15 3.73
C ILE A 25 -2.91 9.52 4.08
N GLN A 26 -2.31 10.20 5.06
CA GLN A 26 -2.76 11.52 5.53
C GLN A 26 -1.65 12.27 6.24
N ARG A 27 -1.82 13.59 6.41
CA ARG A 27 -0.83 14.46 7.07
C ARG A 27 -0.68 14.19 8.56
N GLU A 28 -1.81 14.21 9.26
CA GLU A 28 -1.80 14.08 10.72
C GLU A 28 -1.74 12.62 11.14
N PRO A 29 -0.94 12.27 12.18
CA PRO A 29 -0.91 10.91 12.69
C PRO A 29 -2.29 10.52 13.26
N PRO A 30 -2.81 9.33 12.93
CA PRO A 30 -4.07 8.86 13.49
C PRO A 30 -3.89 8.41 14.95
N CYS A 31 -4.99 7.98 15.57
CA CYS A 31 -4.94 7.31 16.88
C CYS A 31 -4.04 6.06 16.81
N LYS A 32 -3.50 5.64 17.97
CA LYS A 32 -2.46 4.60 18.06
C LYS A 32 -2.81 3.30 17.32
N GLU A 33 -4.08 2.93 17.28
CA GLU A 33 -4.56 1.70 16.65
C GLU A 33 -4.31 1.67 15.13
N TYR A 34 -4.28 2.82 14.46
CA TYR A 34 -4.10 2.92 13.01
C TYR A 34 -2.69 3.31 12.57
N GLN A 35 -1.79 3.66 13.51
CA GLN A 35 -0.41 4.06 13.17
C GLN A 35 0.36 2.93 12.49
N ALA A 36 0.05 1.67 12.82
CA ALA A 36 0.64 0.50 12.18
C ALA A 36 0.27 0.36 10.70
N ILE A 37 -0.82 1.00 10.25
CA ILE A 37 -1.33 0.96 8.88
C ILE A 37 -1.42 2.36 8.26
N TRP A 38 -0.63 3.31 8.75
CA TRP A 38 -0.61 4.70 8.28
C TRP A 38 0.73 5.08 7.66
N LEU A 39 0.67 5.96 6.67
CA LEU A 39 1.78 6.63 6.02
C LEU A 39 1.56 8.16 6.04
N PRO A 40 2.56 8.95 6.46
CA PRO A 40 2.46 10.40 6.40
C PRO A 40 2.51 10.90 4.96
N ALA A 41 1.70 11.91 4.67
CA ALA A 41 1.70 12.64 3.40
C ALA A 41 1.66 14.16 3.61
N PRO A 42 2.32 14.97 2.78
CA PRO A 42 2.22 16.43 2.82
C PRO A 42 0.82 16.92 2.43
N ASP A 43 0.55 18.19 2.76
CA ASP A 43 -0.64 18.93 2.34
C ASP A 43 -0.48 19.44 0.90
N GLY A 44 -0.45 18.51 -0.06
CA GLY A 44 -0.18 18.81 -1.46
C GLY A 44 -0.13 17.56 -2.34
N ALA A 45 0.27 17.76 -3.60
CA ALA A 45 0.36 16.66 -4.55
C ALA A 45 1.37 15.60 -4.10
N ILE A 46 0.97 14.34 -4.18
CA ILE A 46 1.79 13.16 -3.89
C ILE A 46 1.69 12.17 -5.03
N TYR A 47 2.70 11.32 -5.15
CA TYR A 47 2.65 10.14 -6.00
C TYR A 47 2.97 8.90 -5.16
N HIS A 48 2.29 7.79 -5.46
CA HIS A 48 2.51 6.52 -4.80
C HIS A 48 3.26 5.57 -5.72
N VAL A 49 4.25 4.87 -5.17
CA VAL A 49 5.02 3.86 -5.90
C VAL A 49 4.93 2.55 -5.14
N MET A 50 4.39 1.52 -5.79
CA MET A 50 4.41 0.16 -5.28
C MET A 50 5.61 -0.59 -5.87
N ARG A 51 6.38 -1.27 -5.00
CA ARG A 51 7.45 -2.16 -5.43
C ARG A 51 7.01 -3.60 -5.20
N LEU A 52 6.99 -4.38 -6.27
CA LEU A 52 6.69 -5.80 -6.24
C LEU A 52 7.99 -6.55 -6.50
N SER A 53 8.43 -7.29 -5.49
CA SER A 53 9.65 -8.09 -5.59
C SER A 53 9.33 -9.47 -6.14
N TRP A 54 10.02 -9.84 -7.21
CA TRP A 54 10.05 -11.20 -7.75
C TRP A 54 8.66 -11.81 -8.06
N PRO A 55 7.89 -11.21 -9.00
CA PRO A 55 6.55 -11.70 -9.31
C PRO A 55 6.58 -13.11 -9.89
N LYS A 56 5.63 -13.96 -9.45
CA LYS A 56 5.41 -15.29 -10.01
C LYS A 56 4.68 -15.19 -11.35
N LYS A 57 4.78 -16.21 -12.20
CA LYS A 57 4.12 -16.22 -13.53
C LYS A 57 2.64 -16.66 -13.50
N HIS A 58 2.19 -17.31 -12.43
CA HIS A 58 0.81 -17.77 -12.30
C HIS A 58 -0.10 -16.64 -11.79
N ALA A 59 -1.37 -16.66 -12.20
CA ALA A 59 -2.34 -15.66 -11.78
C ALA A 59 -2.62 -15.72 -10.25
N PRO A 60 -2.80 -14.56 -9.60
CA PRO A 60 -2.66 -13.21 -10.13
C PRO A 60 -1.17 -12.81 -10.33
N SER A 61 -0.83 -12.18 -11.46
CA SER A 61 0.56 -11.74 -11.75
C SER A 61 0.62 -10.41 -12.49
N ILE A 62 1.69 -9.65 -12.30
CA ILE A 62 2.03 -8.47 -13.13
C ILE A 62 2.72 -8.85 -14.44
N LEU A 63 3.10 -10.13 -14.60
CA LEU A 63 3.78 -10.64 -15.77
C LEU A 63 2.81 -11.31 -16.75
N PRO A 64 3.07 -11.23 -18.07
CA PRO A 64 4.10 -10.38 -18.69
C PRO A 64 3.75 -8.89 -18.55
N ALA A 65 4.77 -8.02 -18.51
CA ALA A 65 4.57 -6.59 -18.30
C ALA A 65 3.59 -6.02 -19.33
N GLY A 66 2.55 -5.32 -18.85
CA GLY A 66 1.46 -4.77 -19.69
C GLY A 66 0.30 -5.73 -19.97
N PHE A 67 0.45 -7.04 -19.69
CA PHE A 67 -0.57 -8.07 -19.96
C PHE A 67 -0.82 -9.00 -18.76
N GLY A 68 -0.30 -8.65 -17.58
CA GLY A 68 -0.54 -9.40 -16.35
C GLY A 68 -2.02 -9.36 -15.94
N THR A 69 -2.41 -10.32 -15.11
CA THR A 69 -3.78 -10.42 -14.57
C THR A 69 -3.97 -9.67 -13.26
N TRP A 70 -2.90 -9.13 -12.67
CA TRP A 70 -2.95 -8.32 -11.46
C TRP A 70 -2.87 -6.83 -11.80
N SER A 71 -3.64 -6.02 -11.09
CA SER A 71 -3.59 -4.56 -11.14
C SER A 71 -3.48 -4.00 -9.72
N PRO A 72 -2.79 -2.86 -9.53
CA PRO A 72 -2.72 -2.24 -8.22
C PRO A 72 -4.12 -1.84 -7.72
N PRO A 73 -4.37 -1.93 -6.41
CA PRO A 73 -5.63 -1.46 -5.85
C PRO A 73 -5.78 0.04 -6.08
N GLY A 74 -7.03 0.48 -6.27
CA GLY A 74 -7.34 1.90 -6.38
C GLY A 74 -7.09 2.65 -5.07
N ILE A 75 -6.75 3.94 -5.18
CA ILE A 75 -6.72 4.86 -4.04
C ILE A 75 -8.12 5.44 -3.89
N VAL A 76 -8.68 5.33 -2.69
CA VAL A 76 -10.00 5.86 -2.36
C VAL A 76 -9.83 7.05 -1.43
N GLN A 77 -10.47 8.18 -1.77
CA GLN A 77 -10.55 9.31 -0.86
C GLN A 77 -11.58 8.96 0.23
N ILE A 78 -11.13 9.01 1.48
CA ILE A 78 -12.01 8.91 2.65
C ILE A 78 -12.36 10.34 3.08
N GLN A 79 -13.65 10.60 3.27
CA GLN A 79 -14.18 11.89 3.72
C GLN A 79 -14.02 12.05 5.23
#